data_AF-A0A537ZWQ7-F1
#
_entry.id   AF-A0A537ZWQ7-F1
#
_cell.length_a   1.000
_cell.length_b   1.000
_cell.length_c   1.000
_cell.angle_alpha   90.00
_cell.angle_beta   90.00
_cell.angle_gamma   90.00
#
_symmetry.space_group_name_H-M   'P 1'
#
loop_
_entity.id
_entity.type
_entity.pdbx_description
1 polymer ?
#
loop_
_entity_poly.entity_id
_entity_poly.type
_entity_poly.pdbx_seq_one_letter_code
_entity_poly.pdbx_strand_id
1 'polypeptide(L)'
;MGLPKGHEGEVQSTVARESLITQEGLEKLREELEHMTTVKRREVAERIKDAREFGDIMENAEYDDAKNEQALLEQRIAQLE
;
A
#
# COMPACT_ATOMS: atom_id res chain seq x y z
N MET A 1 10.76 -40.08 37.24
CA MET A 1 9.61 -40.20 36.32
C MET A 1 8.65 -39.08 36.67
N GLY A 2 8.44 -38.12 35.75
CA GLY A 2 7.44 -37.04 35.74
C GLY A 2 7.58 -35.98 36.84
N LEU A 3 7.70 -34.67 36.62
CA LEU A 3 7.45 -33.70 35.53
C LEU A 3 8.22 -32.40 35.95
N PRO A 4 8.11 -31.20 35.33
CA PRO A 4 7.54 -30.75 34.05
C PRO A 4 8.65 -30.04 33.21
N LYS A 5 8.43 -29.50 32.01
CA LYS A 5 7.93 -28.14 31.75
C LYS A 5 7.52 -28.04 30.28
N GLY A 6 6.29 -27.58 30.04
CA GLY A 6 5.88 -27.12 28.72
C GLY A 6 6.82 -26.00 28.28
N HIS A 7 7.32 -26.10 27.07
CA HIS A 7 7.96 -24.97 26.40
C HIS A 7 6.86 -23.94 26.13
N GLU A 8 6.73 -22.98 27.05
CA GLU A 8 6.15 -21.68 26.80
C GLU A 8 7.14 -20.96 25.87
N GLY A 9 6.95 -21.11 24.56
CA GLY A 9 7.72 -20.44 23.53
C GLY A 9 6.91 -19.27 23.01
N GLU A 10 7.35 -18.07 23.39
CA GLU A 10 6.76 -16.76 23.17
C GLU A 10 6.21 -16.53 21.76
N VAL A 11 4.90 -16.32 21.65
CA VAL A 11 4.31 -15.66 20.49
C VAL A 11 4.80 -14.22 20.53
N GLN A 12 5.78 -13.90 19.67
CA GLN A 12 6.27 -12.55 19.48
C GLN A 12 5.12 -11.65 19.02
N SER A 13 4.45 -11.01 19.98
CA SER A 13 3.56 -9.90 19.73
C SER A 13 4.44 -8.70 19.42
N THR A 14 4.77 -8.52 18.14
CA THR A 14 5.34 -7.28 17.65
C THR A 14 4.25 -6.21 17.73
N VAL A 15 4.21 -5.55 18.89
CA VAL A 15 3.59 -4.26 19.20
C VAL A 15 2.58 -3.81 18.14
N ALA A 16 1.34 -4.27 18.30
CA ALA A 16 0.20 -3.63 17.66
C ALA A 16 0.30 -2.14 18.06
N ARG A 17 0.61 -1.29 17.09
CA ARG A 17 0.46 0.15 17.25
C ARG A 17 -1.00 0.35 17.58
N GLU A 18 -1.31 0.58 18.86
CA GLU A 18 -2.67 0.86 19.34
C GLU A 18 -3.12 2.20 18.74
N SER A 19 -3.52 2.16 17.47
CA SER A 19 -4.24 3.24 16.82
C SER A 19 -5.65 3.19 17.37
N LEU A 20 -5.93 4.10 18.30
CA LEU A 20 -7.30 4.46 18.66
C LEU A 20 -7.95 5.11 17.43
N ILE A 21 -8.51 4.28 16.56
CA ILE A 21 -9.28 4.70 15.39
C ILE A 21 -10.76 4.45 15.65
N THR A 22 -11.61 5.39 15.26
CA THR A 22 -13.06 5.19 15.30
C THR A 22 -13.47 4.20 14.23
N GLN A 23 -14.64 3.56 14.39
CA GLN A 23 -15.20 2.67 13.38
C GLN A 23 -15.35 3.39 12.03
N GLU A 24 -15.87 4.61 12.03
CA GLU A 24 -15.98 5.47 10.85
C GLU A 24 -14.61 5.75 10.22
N GLY A 25 -13.58 6.01 11.02
CA GLY A 25 -12.22 6.23 10.53
C GLY A 25 -11.66 4.99 9.85
N LEU A 26 -11.90 3.80 10.41
CA LEU A 26 -11.48 2.53 9.83
C LEU A 26 -12.20 2.25 8.50
N GLU A 27 -13.50 2.53 8.42
CA GLU A 27 -14.27 2.38 7.18
C GLU A 27 -13.74 3.29 6.08
N LYS A 28 -13.48 4.58 6.39
CA LYS A 28 -12.89 5.52 5.44
C LYS A 28 -11.53 5.07 4.92
N LEU A 29 -10.66 4.54 5.78
CA LEU A 29 -9.36 4.03 5.35
C LEU A 29 -9.48 2.79 4.45
N ARG A 30 -10.48 1.93 4.71
CA ARG A 30 -10.77 0.77 3.85
C ARG A 30 -11.30 1.19 2.48
N GLU A 31 -12.23 2.15 2.44
CA GLU A 31 -12.74 2.72 1.20
C GLU A 31 -11.63 3.40 0.39
N GLU A 32 -10.74 4.14 1.07
CA GLU A 32 -9.56 4.76 0.45
C GLU A 32 -8.65 3.70 -0.16
N LEU A 33 -8.32 2.64 0.60
CA LEU A 33 -7.49 1.52 0.14
C LEU A 33 -8.12 0.78 -1.04
N GLU A 34 -9.42 0.49 -0.98
CA GLU A 34 -10.15 -0.18 -2.06
C GLU A 34 -10.11 0.67 -3.34
N HIS A 35 -10.41 1.96 -3.24
CA HIS A 35 -10.34 2.88 -4.38
C HIS A 35 -8.93 2.96 -4.97
N MET A 36 -7.90 3.03 -4.12
CA MET A 36 -6.51 3.10 -4.57
C MET A 36 -6.06 1.83 -5.30
N THR A 37 -6.40 0.66 -4.76
CA THR A 37 -5.96 -0.64 -5.29
C THR A 37 -6.73 -1.07 -6.54
N THR A 38 -7.98 -0.62 -6.71
CA THR A 38 -8.86 -1.03 -7.82
C THR A 38 -8.96 0.00 -8.94
N VAL A 39 -9.10 1.29 -8.61
CA VAL A 39 -9.31 2.37 -9.59
C VAL A 39 -7.98 3.06 -9.88
N LYS A 40 -7.37 3.70 -8.87
CA LYS A 40 -6.19 4.56 -9.08
C LYS A 40 -5.01 3.81 -9.69
N ARG A 41 -4.73 2.59 -9.22
CA ARG A 41 -3.63 1.78 -9.74
C ARG A 41 -3.77 1.50 -11.24
N ARG A 42 -5.01 1.34 -11.73
CA ARG A 42 -5.30 1.16 -13.16
C ARG A 42 -5.11 2.46 -13.94
N GLU A 43 -5.67 3.56 -13.44
CA GLU A 43 -5.52 4.89 -14.07
C GLU A 43 -4.05 5.29 -14.25
N VAL A 44 -3.24 5.10 -13.22
CA VAL A 44 -1.80 5.42 -13.26
C VAL A 44 -1.07 4.48 -14.23
N ALA A 45 -1.41 3.19 -14.25
CA ALA A 45 -0.81 2.24 -15.19
C ALA A 45 -1.15 2.58 -16.65
N GLU A 46 -2.37 3.02 -16.93
CA GLU A 46 -2.81 3.48 -18.25
C GLU A 46 -2.05 4.75 -18.65
N ARG A 47 -1.91 5.74 -17.77
CA ARG A 47 -1.12 6.96 -18.05
C ARG A 47 0.35 6.65 -18.34
N ILE A 48 0.98 5.74 -17.60
CA ILE A 48 2.36 5.31 -17.87
C ILE A 48 2.45 4.65 -19.25
N LYS A 49 1.47 3.79 -19.59
CA LYS A 49 1.43 3.11 -20.89
C LYS A 49 1.29 4.11 -22.02
N ASP A 50 0.37 5.05 -21.91
CA ASP A 50 0.13 6.08 -22.92
C ASP A 50 1.36 6.98 -23.08
N ALA A 51 1.93 7.47 -21.97
CA ALA A 51 3.15 8.29 -22.01
C ALA A 51 4.33 7.55 -22.66
N ARG A 52 4.44 6.24 -22.45
CA ARG A 52 5.47 5.39 -23.07
C ARG A 52 5.27 5.21 -24.58
N GLU A 53 4.05 5.33 -25.08
CA GLU A 53 3.73 5.20 -26.52
C GLU A 53 4.06 6.47 -27.32
N PHE A 54 4.19 7.64 -26.67
CA PHE A 54 4.33 8.95 -27.33
C PHE A 54 5.77 9.44 -27.63
N GLY A 55 6.79 8.59 -27.55
CA GLY A 55 8.16 8.93 -27.95
C GLY A 55 9.18 8.83 -26.84
N ASP A 56 10.39 9.36 -27.05
CA ASP A 56 11.57 9.13 -26.21
C ASP A 56 11.28 9.38 -24.72
N ILE A 57 11.27 8.29 -23.95
CA ILE A 57 10.84 8.27 -22.55
C ILE A 57 11.67 9.22 -21.68
N MET A 58 12.93 9.45 -22.05
CA MET A 58 13.88 10.26 -21.28
C MET A 58 13.57 11.76 -21.29
N GLU A 59 12.73 12.27 -22.20
CA GLU A 59 12.32 13.68 -22.23
C GLU A 59 10.81 13.85 -21.95
N ASN A 60 10.10 12.76 -21.68
CA ASN A 60 8.66 12.81 -21.50
C ASN A 60 8.28 13.11 -20.04
N ALA A 61 8.01 14.39 -19.75
CA ALA A 61 7.57 14.86 -18.44
C ALA A 61 6.32 14.11 -17.92
N GLU A 62 5.40 13.72 -18.80
CA GLU A 62 4.19 12.96 -18.41
C GLU A 62 4.54 11.55 -17.92
N TYR A 63 5.58 10.93 -18.48
CA TYR A 63 6.05 9.62 -18.01
C TYR A 63 6.66 9.72 -16.61
N ASP A 64 7.52 10.72 -16.39
CA ASP A 64 8.14 10.95 -15.08
C ASP A 64 7.09 11.27 -14.02
N ASP A 65 6.12 12.13 -14.34
CA ASP A 65 5.01 12.47 -13.45
C ASP A 65 4.16 11.24 -13.12
N ALA A 66 3.80 10.42 -14.11
CA ALA A 66 3.03 9.20 -13.90
C ALA A 66 3.80 8.15 -13.07
N LYS A 67 5.13 8.06 -13.23
CA LYS A 67 6.00 7.21 -12.40
C LYS A 67 6.11 7.70 -10.96
N ASN A 68 6.18 9.01 -10.75
CA ASN A 68 6.16 9.59 -9.41
C ASN A 68 4.81 9.36 -8.71
N GLU A 69 3.70 9.56 -9.44
CA GLU A 69 2.36 9.27 -8.92
C GLU A 69 2.21 7.80 -8.55
N GLN A 70 2.72 6.87 -9.38
CA GLN A 70 2.77 5.45 -9.03
C GLN A 70 3.51 5.20 -7.72
N ALA A 71 4.68 5.82 -7.53
CA ALA A 71 5.48 5.63 -6.31
C ALA A 71 4.73 6.12 -5.06
N LEU A 72 4.10 7.30 -5.14
CA LEU A 72 3.31 7.87 -4.04
C LEU A 72 2.08 7.02 -3.72
N LEU A 73 1.38 6.54 -4.76
CA LEU A 73 0.22 5.67 -4.62
C LEU A 73 0.59 4.37 -3.91
N GLU A 74 1.63 3.68 -4.37
CA GLU A 74 2.05 2.41 -3.75
C GLU A 74 2.60 2.61 -2.34
N GLN A 75 3.28 3.73 -2.06
CA GLN A 75 3.68 4.08 -0.69
C GLN A 75 2.45 4.23 0.23
N ARG A 76 1.39 4.89 -0.24
CA ARG A 76 0.17 5.07 0.55
C ARG A 76 -0.57 3.75 0.77
N ILE A 77 -0.66 2.91 -0.25
CA ILE A 77 -1.25 1.57 -0.14
C ILE A 77 -0.49 0.74 0.90
N ALA A 78 0.84 0.72 0.84
CA ALA A 78 1.67 -0.02 1.79
C ALA A 78 1.59 0.49 3.24
N GLN A 79 1.13 1.73 3.46
CA GLN A 79 0.87 2.25 4.81
C GLN A 79 -0.49 1.82 5.37
N LEU A 80 -1.43 1.43 4.51
CA LEU A 80 -2.79 1.05 4.87
C LEU A 80 -3.01 -0.48 4.87
N GLU A 81 -2.17 -1.24 4.17
CA GLU A 81 -2.08 -2.71 4.23
C GLU A 81 -1.37 -3.20 5.50
#